data_AF-A0A1Q9GSC8-F1
#
_entry.id   AF-A0A1Q9GSC8-F1
#
_cell.length_a   1.000
_cell.length_b   1.000
_cell.length_c   1.000
_cell.angle_alpha   90.00
_cell.angle_beta   90.00
_cell.angle_gamma   90.00
#
_symmetry.space_group_name_H-M   'P 1'
#
loop_
_entity.id
_entity.type
_entity.pdbx_description
1 polymer ?
#
loop_
_entity_poly.entity_id
_entity_poly.type
_entity_poly.pdbx_seq_one_letter_code
_entity_poly.pdbx_strand_id
1 'polypeptide(L)'
;MSMIYRDECSDLGLPEPKIGEKQIHYVIRAMLNGHRLDTRMCRYIGIGNLHSLVSALTKLKLSFSLKHETVACPKTKKVLSHPVDVIWMTPEQIEDYWSKKKA
;
A
#
# COMPACT_ATOMS: atom_id res chain seq x y z
N MET A 1 -17.38 -5.19 -5.93
CA MET A 1 -16.35 -6.18 -5.56
C MET A 1 -14.99 -5.53 -5.69
N SER A 2 -14.26 -5.32 -4.58
CA SER A 2 -12.84 -4.94 -4.66
C SER A 2 -12.04 -6.22 -4.84
N MET A 3 -11.70 -6.58 -6.07
CA MET A 3 -10.84 -7.74 -6.34
C MET A 3 -9.39 -7.30 -6.21
N ILE A 4 -8.77 -7.63 -5.09
CA ILE A 4 -7.30 -7.63 -4.95
C ILE A 4 -6.85 -9.00 -5.42
N TYR A 5 -5.90 -9.04 -6.36
CA TYR A 5 -5.46 -10.29 -6.95
C TYR A 5 -4.49 -11.01 -5.99
N ARG A 6 -4.88 -12.21 -5.58
CA ARG A 6 -4.17 -12.98 -4.54
C ARG A 6 -2.81 -13.48 -5.02
N ASP A 7 -2.73 -13.94 -6.26
CA ASP A 7 -1.52 -14.53 -6.84
C ASP A 7 -0.43 -13.47 -6.98
N GLU A 8 -0.79 -12.29 -7.48
CA GLU A 8 0.10 -11.13 -7.65
C GLU A 8 0.58 -10.55 -6.31
N CYS A 9 -0.24 -10.65 -5.25
CA CYS A 9 0.22 -10.32 -3.90
C CYS A 9 1.31 -11.29 -3.45
N SER A 10 1.14 -12.59 -3.71
CA SER A 10 2.10 -13.63 -3.36
C SER A 10 3.43 -13.45 -4.12
N ASP A 11 3.36 -13.12 -5.42
CA ASP A 11 4.54 -12.81 -6.25
C ASP A 11 5.40 -11.68 -5.66
N LEU A 12 4.75 -10.69 -5.05
CA LEU A 12 5.40 -9.53 -4.44
C LEU A 12 5.79 -9.75 -2.96
N GLY A 13 5.50 -10.92 -2.40
CA GLY A 13 5.70 -11.20 -0.97
C GLY A 13 4.82 -10.35 -0.06
N LEU A 14 3.68 -9.87 -0.58
CA LEU A 14 2.69 -9.09 0.18
C LEU A 14 1.72 -10.01 0.93
N PRO A 15 1.11 -9.53 2.02
CA PRO A 15 0.18 -10.34 2.80
C PRO A 15 -1.06 -10.70 1.98
N GLU A 16 -1.53 -11.94 2.08
CA GLU A 16 -2.67 -12.44 1.32
C GLU A 16 -3.97 -11.65 1.57
N PRO A 17 -4.69 -11.15 0.55
CA PRO A 17 -5.91 -10.37 0.76
C PRO A 17 -7.01 -11.20 1.44
N LYS A 18 -7.74 -10.59 2.37
CA LYS A 18 -8.89 -11.23 3.03
C LYS A 18 -10.11 -11.19 2.09
N ILE A 19 -10.98 -12.19 2.23
CA ILE A 19 -12.23 -12.27 1.45
C ILE A 19 -13.09 -11.03 1.75
N GLY A 20 -13.41 -10.26 0.69
CA GLY A 20 -14.22 -9.03 0.80
C GLY A 20 -13.47 -7.82 1.39
N GLU A 21 -12.15 -7.89 1.54
CA GLU A 21 -11.37 -6.79 2.09
C GLU A 21 -11.40 -5.55 1.19
N LYS A 22 -11.61 -4.38 1.81
CA LYS A 22 -11.53 -3.10 1.11
C LYS A 22 -10.06 -2.80 0.81
N GLN A 23 -9.79 -2.23 -0.37
CA GLN A 23 -8.44 -1.83 -0.80
C GLN A 23 -7.70 -1.01 0.27
N ILE A 24 -8.39 -0.05 0.90
CA ILE A 24 -7.79 0.78 1.95
C ILE A 24 -7.35 -0.01 3.18
N HIS A 25 -8.14 -1.00 3.63
CA HIS A 25 -7.80 -1.83 4.78
C HIS A 25 -6.62 -2.74 4.46
N TYR A 26 -6.58 -3.28 3.24
CA TYR A 26 -5.46 -4.07 2.77
C TYR A 26 -4.15 -3.25 2.76
N VAL A 27 -4.19 -2.04 2.19
CA VAL A 27 -3.03 -1.12 2.15
C VAL A 27 -2.53 -0.79 3.55
N ILE A 28 -3.42 -0.48 4.48
CA ILE A 28 -3.05 -0.25 5.89
C ILE A 28 -2.36 -1.48 6.46
N ARG A 29 -2.94 -2.67 6.28
CA ARG A 29 -2.37 -3.92 6.82
C ARG A 29 -1.00 -4.23 6.21
N ALA A 30 -0.83 -4.03 4.91
CA ALA A 30 0.46 -4.20 4.24
C ALA A 30 1.52 -3.24 4.81
N MET A 31 1.18 -1.97 5.02
CA MET A 31 2.09 -1.01 5.65
C MET A 31 2.41 -1.36 7.11
N LEU A 32 1.43 -1.84 7.88
CA LEU A 32 1.64 -2.28 9.26
C LEU A 32 2.55 -3.51 9.38
N ASN A 33 2.57 -4.35 8.35
CA ASN A 33 3.51 -5.47 8.24
C ASN A 33 4.91 -5.02 7.78
N GLY A 34 5.15 -3.71 7.62
CA GLY A 34 6.44 -3.15 7.22
C GLY A 34 6.67 -3.13 5.70
N HIS A 35 5.65 -3.43 4.89
CA HIS A 35 5.82 -3.38 3.43
C HIS A 35 5.72 -1.95 2.90
N ARG A 36 6.59 -1.65 1.94
CA ARG A 36 6.49 -0.46 1.09
C ARG A 36 5.57 -0.75 -0.07
N LEU A 37 4.68 0.19 -0.39
CA LEU A 37 3.75 0.07 -1.51
C LEU A 37 3.93 1.24 -2.46
N ASP A 38 4.09 0.94 -3.74
CA ASP A 38 4.09 1.95 -4.79
C ASP A 38 2.87 1.80 -5.72
N THR A 39 2.61 2.86 -6.48
CA THR A 39 1.46 2.91 -7.40
C THR A 39 1.43 1.76 -8.41
N ARG A 40 2.59 1.25 -8.85
CA ARG A 40 2.68 0.15 -9.82
C ARG A 40 2.46 -1.19 -9.16
N MET A 41 3.03 -1.43 -7.98
CA MET A 41 2.68 -2.59 -7.15
C MET A 41 1.18 -2.63 -6.88
N CYS A 42 0.58 -1.52 -6.46
CA CYS A 42 -0.86 -1.43 -6.23
C CYS A 42 -1.66 -1.82 -7.48
N ARG A 43 -1.33 -1.26 -8.66
CA ARG A 43 -2.01 -1.63 -9.91
C ARG A 43 -1.80 -3.09 -10.30
N TYR A 44 -0.63 -3.65 -10.02
CA TYR A 44 -0.33 -5.06 -10.30
C TYR A 44 -1.23 -5.99 -9.49
N ILE A 45 -1.47 -5.68 -8.22
CA ILE A 45 -2.32 -6.48 -7.34
C ILE A 45 -3.82 -6.11 -7.41
N GLY A 46 -4.24 -5.30 -8.38
CA GLY A 46 -5.65 -4.93 -8.55
C GLY A 46 -6.14 -3.82 -7.61
N ILE A 47 -5.23 -3.13 -6.91
CA ILE A 47 -5.53 -1.90 -6.19
C ILE A 47 -5.55 -0.74 -7.19
N GLY A 48 -6.55 0.14 -7.04
CA GLY A 48 -6.75 1.28 -7.93
C GLY A 48 -5.66 2.35 -7.82
N ASN A 49 -6.05 3.62 -7.97
CA ASN A 49 -5.08 4.70 -7.90
C ASN A 49 -4.61 4.92 -6.45
N LEU A 50 -3.30 4.75 -6.20
CA LEU A 50 -2.71 4.96 -4.89
C LEU A 50 -2.92 6.39 -4.39
N HIS A 51 -2.90 7.38 -5.29
CA HIS A 51 -3.18 8.77 -4.96
C HIS A 51 -4.55 8.97 -4.28
N SER A 52 -5.59 8.25 -4.74
CA SER A 52 -6.92 8.30 -4.13
C SER A 52 -6.94 7.66 -2.74
N LEU A 53 -6.16 6.59 -2.55
CA LEU A 53 -6.02 5.93 -1.25
C LEU A 53 -5.25 6.81 -0.27
N VAL A 54 -4.18 7.48 -0.70
CA VAL A 54 -3.44 8.47 0.09
C VAL A 54 -4.39 9.55 0.59
N SER A 55 -5.22 10.13 -0.27
CA SER A 55 -6.22 11.13 0.15
C SER A 55 -7.17 10.58 1.21
N ALA A 56 -7.62 9.32 1.08
CA ALA A 56 -8.47 8.68 2.08
C ALA A 56 -7.72 8.37 3.40
N LEU A 57 -6.45 7.97 3.35
CA LEU A 57 -5.61 7.71 4.52
C LEU A 57 -5.33 9.00 5.29
N THR A 58 -5.07 10.11 4.59
CA THR A 58 -4.90 11.44 5.20
C THR A 58 -6.18 11.88 5.91
N LYS A 59 -7.36 11.62 5.34
CA LYS A 59 -8.66 11.88 5.99
C LYS A 59 -8.87 11.06 7.26
N LEU A 60 -8.30 9.85 7.32
CA LEU A 60 -8.32 8.99 8.52
C LEU A 60 -7.29 9.43 9.59
N LYS A 61 -6.53 10.52 9.35
CA LYS A 61 -5.46 11.00 10.24
C LYS A 61 -4.43 9.92 10.58
N LEU A 62 -4.15 9.07 9.61
CA LEU A 62 -3.16 8.01 9.74
C LEU A 62 -1.75 8.59 9.58
N SER A 63 -0.84 8.23 10.47
CA SER A 63 0.58 8.58 10.37
C SER A 63 1.25 7.66 9.35
N PHE A 64 1.54 8.14 8.14
CA PHE A 64 2.28 7.39 7.11
C PHE A 64 3.27 8.29 6.39
N SER A 65 4.28 7.69 5.79
CA SER A 65 5.28 8.37 4.97
C SER A 65 4.92 8.24 3.49
N LEU A 66 5.03 9.35 2.75
CA LEU A 66 4.84 9.41 1.31
C LEU A 66 6.05 10.02 0.64
N LYS A 67 6.53 9.39 -0.43
CA LYS A 67 7.61 9.90 -1.27
C LYS A 67 7.31 9.61 -2.73
N HIS A 68 7.84 10.46 -3.60
CA HIS A 68 7.77 10.25 -5.04
C HIS A 68 9.11 9.69 -5.52
N GLU A 69 9.13 8.45 -5.99
CA GLU A 69 10.36 7.77 -6.43
C GLU A 69 10.15 7.05 -7.77
N THR A 70 11.24 6.89 -8.53
CA THR A 70 11.24 6.10 -9.76
C THR A 70 11.41 4.63 -9.42
N VAL A 71 10.30 3.88 -9.48
CA VAL A 71 10.28 2.44 -9.19
C VAL A 71 10.21 1.62 -10.48
N ALA A 72 10.76 0.40 -10.42
CA ALA A 72 10.58 -0.58 -11.47
C ALA A 72 9.15 -1.13 -11.43
N CYS A 73 8.51 -1.23 -12.59
CA CYS A 73 7.20 -1.86 -12.67
C CYS A 73 7.34 -3.38 -12.49
N PRO A 74 6.65 -4.01 -11.52
CA PRO A 74 6.79 -5.45 -11.29
C PRO A 74 6.37 -6.30 -12.49
N LYS A 75 5.38 -5.82 -13.28
CA LYS A 75 4.89 -6.52 -14.47
C LYS A 75 5.86 -6.49 -15.66
N THR A 76 6.47 -5.34 -15.95
CA THR A 76 7.28 -5.14 -17.17
C THR A 76 8.78 -5.10 -16.89
N LYS A 77 9.19 -5.11 -15.62
CA LYS A 77 10.57 -4.93 -15.13
C LYS A 77 11.27 -3.67 -15.67
N LYS A 78 10.51 -2.75 -16.29
CA LYS A 78 11.03 -1.48 -16.80
C LYS A 78 10.93 -0.42 -15.71
N VAL A 79 12.01 0.34 -15.54
CA VAL A 79 12.01 1.54 -14.72
C VAL A 79 11.25 2.64 -15.44
N LEU A 80 10.33 3.28 -14.73
CA LEU A 80 9.57 4.39 -15.29
C LEU A 80 10.40 5.67 -15.28
N SER A 81 10.30 6.44 -16.36
CA SER A 81 10.89 7.77 -16.46
C SER A 81 10.22 8.80 -15.54
N HIS A 82 9.01 8.52 -15.06
CA HIS A 82 8.26 9.40 -14.16
C HIS A 82 8.22 8.81 -12.75
N PRO A 83 8.43 9.64 -11.72
CA PRO A 83 8.31 9.21 -10.33
C PRO A 83 6.85 8.86 -10.02
N VAL A 84 6.66 7.89 -9.13
CA VAL A 84 5.35 7.45 -8.66
C VAL A 84 5.25 7.62 -7.15
N ASP A 85 4.01 7.66 -6.65
CA ASP A 85 3.76 7.63 -5.21
C ASP A 85 4.24 6.29 -4.62
N VAL A 86 5.05 6.40 -3.57
CA VAL A 86 5.50 5.31 -2.71
C VAL A 86 5.10 5.66 -1.29
N ILE A 87 4.41 4.74 -0.62
CA ILE A 87 3.97 4.88 0.76
C ILE A 87 4.52 3.76 1.64
N TRP A 88 4.81 4.10 2.89
CA TRP A 88 5.21 3.14 3.91
C TRP A 88 4.94 3.70 5.31
N MET A 89 5.04 2.84 6.31
CA MET A 89 5.06 3.25 7.72
C MET A 89 6.42 2.97 8.33
N THR A 90 6.88 3.88 9.18
CA THR A 90 8.02 3.62 10.07
C THR A 90 7.57 2.79 11.28
N PRO A 91 8.49 2.10 11.99
CA PRO A 91 8.15 1.39 13.21
C PRO A 91 7.41 2.27 14.23
N GLU A 92 7.86 3.50 14.42
CA GLU A 92 7.22 4.50 15.30
C GLU A 92 5.77 4.81 14.88
N GLN A 93 5.51 4.93 13.58
CA GLN A 93 4.16 5.17 13.05
C GLN A 93 3.25 3.94 13.23
N ILE A 94 3.81 2.73 13.15
CA ILE A 94 3.09 1.49 13.42
C ILE A 94 2.70 1.41 14.90
N GLU A 95 3.62 1.74 15.81
CA GLU A 95 3.34 1.79 17.25
C GLU A 95 2.29 2.84 17.62
N ASP A 96 2.35 4.03 17.02
CA ASP A 96 1.32 5.08 17.18
C ASP A 96 -0.07 4.57 16.73
N TYR A 97 -0.14 3.86 15.61
CA TYR A 97 -1.39 3.26 15.13
C TYR A 97 -1.96 2.25 16.13
N TRP A 98 -1.13 1.34 16.64
CA TRP A 98 -1.57 0.34 17.62
C TRP A 98 -1.96 0.96 18.96
N SER A 99 -1.28 2.03 19.37
CA SER A 99 -1.59 2.77 20.60
C SER A 99 -2.96 3.44 20.51
N LYS A 100 -3.23 4.12 19.39
CA LYS A 100 -4.55 4.74 19.12
C LYS A 100 -5.70 3.74 19.00
N LYS A 101 -5.41 2.50 18.59
CA LYS A 101 -6.42 1.44 18.44
C LYS A 101 -6.75 0.74 19.76
N LYS A 102 -5.84 0.76 20.74
CA LYS A 102 -6.04 0.18 22.08
C LYS A 102 -6.76 1.13 23.04
N ALA A 103 -6.73 2.44 22.77
CA ALA A 103 -7.46 3.47 23.51
C ALA A 103 -8.94 3.50 23.10
#